data_AF-A0A3R8NTW0-F1
#
_entry.id   AF-A0A3R8NTW0-F1
#
_cell.length_a   1.000
_cell.length_b   1.000
_cell.length_c   1.000
_cell.angle_alpha   90.00
_cell.angle_beta   90.00
_cell.angle_gamma   90.00
#
_symmetry.space_group_name_H-M   'P 1'
#
loop_
_entity.id
_entity.type
_entity.pdbx_description
1 polymer ?
#
loop_
_entity_poly.entity_id
_entity_poly.type
_entity_poly.pdbx_seq_one_letter_code
_entity_poly.pdbx_strand_id
1 'polypeptide(L)' 'MGDRGVEALFGVIYPPQVAIVGFGKVVQRPWIVDGSVTARPVATVTLAADHRVSDGHRGGLFLAEIGRLLQTPEAL' A
#
# COMPACT_ATOMS: atom_id res chain seq x y z
N MET A 1 0.18 -2.00 12.91
CA MET A 1 0.31 -0.60 13.35
C MET A 1 -0.82 0.29 12.83
N GLY A 2 -1.34 0.05 11.62
CA GLY A 2 -2.58 0.70 11.16
C GLY A 2 -3.81 0.41 12.03
N ASP A 3 -3.90 -0.80 12.58
CA ASP A 3 -4.87 -1.19 13.63
C ASP A 3 -4.78 -0.32 14.90
N ARG A 4 -3.58 0.21 15.20
CA ARG A 4 -3.31 1.12 16.32
C ARG A 4 -3.45 2.60 15.98
N GLY A 5 -3.97 2.92 14.79
CA GLY A 5 -4.28 4.30 14.41
C GLY A 5 -3.27 4.97 13.47
N VAL A 6 -2.15 4.33 13.13
CA VAL A 6 -1.10 4.95 12.31
C VAL A 6 -1.53 4.98 10.83
N GLU A 7 -1.57 6.17 10.23
CA GLU A 7 -2.02 6.37 8.85
C GLU A 7 -1.01 5.93 7.78
N ALA A 8 0.29 6.03 8.07
CA ALA A 8 1.36 5.54 7.21
C ALA A 8 2.53 5.09 8.07
N LEU A 9 3.19 4.00 7.69
CA LEU A 9 4.38 3.50 8.36
C LEU A 9 5.44 3.16 7.33
N PHE A 10 6.71 3.32 7.68
CA PHE A 10 7.82 2.92 6.83
C PHE A 10 8.59 1.83 7.58
N GLY A 11 8.42 0.59 7.16
CA GLY A 11 9.03 -0.56 7.81
C GLY A 11 10.55 -0.57 7.62
N VAL A 12 11.26 -1.10 8.61
CA VAL A 12 12.67 -1.48 8.47
C VAL A 12 12.71 -2.90 7.93
N ILE A 13 13.45 -3.10 6.85
CA ILE A 13 13.63 -4.43 6.25
C ILE A 13 14.32 -5.32 7.28
N TYR A 14 13.68 -6.45 7.62
CA TYR A 14 14.31 -7.49 8.42
C TYR A 14 15.13 -8.39 7.49
N PRO A 15 16.44 -8.59 7.69
CA PRO A 15 17.22 -9.52 6.87
C PRO A 15 16.84 -10.99 7.13
N PRO A 16 16.90 -11.87 6.12
CA PRO A 16 17.46 -11.69 4.78
C PRO A 16 16.46 -11.17 3.73
N GLN A 17 15.26 -10.70 4.13
CA GLN A 17 14.32 -10.09 3.21
C GLN A 17 14.91 -8.83 2.56
N VAL A 18 14.36 -8.45 1.41
CA VAL A 18 14.83 -7.30 0.62
C VAL A 18 13.77 -6.22 0.46
N ALA A 19 12.58 -6.44 1.02
CA ALA A 19 11.49 -5.48 1.03
C ALA A 19 10.52 -5.77 2.17
N ILE A 20 9.77 -4.75 2.59
CA ILE A 20 8.66 -4.86 3.54
C ILE A 20 7.54 -3.89 3.15
N VAL A 21 6.30 -4.38 3.20
CA VAL A 21 5.10 -3.58 2.91
C VAL A 21 4.46 -3.13 4.22
N GLY A 22 4.13 -1.84 4.31
CA GLY A 22 3.40 -1.25 5.43
C GLY A 22 1.96 -0.93 5.06
N PHE A 23 1.01 -1.33 5.90
CA PHE A 23 -0.41 -0.97 5.77
C PHE A 23 -0.83 -0.01 6.89
N GLY A 24 -1.19 1.21 6.48
CA GLY A 24 -1.78 2.22 7.36
C GLY A 24 -3.20 1.88 7.78
N LYS A 25 -3.74 2.66 8.70
CA LYS A 25 -5.14 2.62 9.11
C LYS A 25 -6.06 2.86 7.91
N VAL A 26 -7.17 2.13 7.85
CA VAL A 26 -8.29 2.45 6.95
C VAL A 26 -9.05 3.66 7.48
N VAL A 27 -9.14 4.72 6.69
CA VAL A 27 -9.83 5.98 7.02
C VAL A 27 -10.81 6.35 5.92
N GLN A 28 -11.91 7.02 6.28
CA GLN A 28 -12.84 7.60 5.31
C GLN A 28 -12.19 8.82 4.67
N ARG A 29 -12.11 8.85 3.33
CA ARG A 29 -11.58 9.98 2.56
C ARG A 29 -12.49 10.31 1.37
N PRO A 30 -12.56 11.58 0.94
CA PRO A 30 -13.17 11.93 -0.34
C PRO A 30 -12.31 11.34 -1.47
N TRP A 31 -12.95 10.63 -2.41
CA TRP A 31 -12.31 10.00 -3.55
C TRP A 31 -13.14 10.18 -4.81
N ILE A 32 -12.50 10.33 -5.96
CA ILE A 32 -13.21 10.39 -7.24
C ILE A 32 -13.51 8.98 -7.71
N VAL A 33 -14.80 8.67 -7.90
CA VAL A 33 -15.29 7.42 -8.49
C VAL A 33 -16.28 7.81 -9.58
N ASP A 34 -16.03 7.35 -10.80
CA ASP A 34 -16.85 7.66 -11.99
C ASP A 34 -17.15 9.17 -12.15
N GLY A 35 -16.12 10.00 -11.94
CA GLY A 35 -16.21 11.46 -12.07
C GLY A 35 -16.89 12.19 -10.91
N SER A 36 -17.36 11.49 -9.88
CA SER A 36 -18.01 12.08 -8.70
C SER A 36 -17.19 11.90 -7.43
N VAL A 37 -17.22 12.89 -6.53
CA VAL A 37 -16.57 12.78 -5.21
C VAL A 37 -17.45 11.95 -4.27
N THR A 38 -16.92 10.84 -3.76
CA THR A 38 -17.62 9.93 -2.84
C THR A 38 -16.74 9.65 -1.61
N ALA A 39 -17.34 9.39 -0.45
CA ALA A 39 -16.60 8.94 0.72
C ALA A 39 -16.21 7.45 0.54
N ARG A 40 -14.93 7.13 0.67
CA ARG A 40 -14.40 5.77 0.52
C ARG A 40 -13.51 5.38 1.70
N PRO A 41 -13.55 4.11 2.14
CA PRO A 41 -12.50 3.57 3.01
C PRO A 41 -11.21 3.46 2.21
N VAL A 42 -10.15 4.14 2.66
CA VAL A 42 -8.84 4.17 2.01
C VAL A 42 -7.76 3.88 3.04
N ALA A 43 -6.74 3.11 2.65
CA ALA A 43 -5.52 2.91 3.41
C ALA A 43 -4.30 3.33 2.59
N THR A 44 -3.30 3.91 3.25
CA THR A 44 -2.00 4.16 2.64
C THR A 44 -1.16 2.88 2.71
N VAL A 45 -0.62 2.45 1.57
CA VAL A 45 0.32 1.33 1.48
C VAL A 45 1.69 1.89 1.15
N THR A 46 2.70 1.47 1.89
CA THR A 46 4.11 1.88 1.71
C THR A 46 4.98 0.66 1.41
N LEU A 47 6.11 0.91 0.74
CA LEU A 47 7.12 -0.09 0.46
C LEU A 47 8.49 0.45 0.87
N ALA A 48 9.16 -0.23 1.79
CA ALA A 48 10.61 -0.11 1.93
C ALA A 48 11.25 -1.25 1.15
N ALA A 49 12.24 -0.93 0.31
CA ALA A 49 12.92 -1.90 -0.56
C ALA A 49 14.42 -1.63 -0.63
N ASP A 50 15.21 -2.69 -0.71
CA ASP A 50 16.66 -2.62 -0.89
C ASP A 50 16.99 -2.31 -2.34
N HIS A 51 17.54 -1.12 -2.57
CA HIS A 51 17.90 -0.64 -3.91
C HIS A 51 19.07 -1.37 -4.56
N ARG A 52 19.81 -2.20 -3.82
CA ARG A 52 20.87 -3.05 -4.40
C ARG A 52 20.30 -4.18 -5.25
N VAL A 53 19.03 -4.55 -5.04
CA VAL A 53 18.37 -5.66 -5.73
C VAL A 53 17.05 -5.26 -6.40
N SER A 54 16.61 -4.01 -6.23
CA SER A 54 15.36 -3.48 -6.78
C SER A 54 15.45 -1.99 -7.09
N ASP A 55 14.46 -1.45 -7.80
CA ASP A 55 14.40 -0.03 -8.15
C ASP A 55 12.97 0.52 -7.95
N GLY A 56 12.83 1.83 -8.11
CA GLY A 56 11.55 2.52 -7.94
C GLY A 56 10.49 2.09 -8.97
N HIS A 57 10.89 1.69 -10.18
CA HIS A 57 9.95 1.24 -11.20
C HIS A 57 9.32 -0.10 -10.80
N ARG A 58 10.14 -1.09 -10.41
CA ARG A 58 9.67 -2.38 -9.89
C ARG A 58 8.84 -2.22 -8.63
N GLY A 59 9.26 -1.35 -7.71
CA GLY A 59 8.51 -1.05 -6.49
C GLY A 59 7.13 -0.44 -6.78
N GLY A 60 7.05 0.49 -7.73
CA GLY A 60 5.80 1.10 -8.17
C GLY A 60 4.84 0.07 -8.79
N LEU A 61 5.34 -0.79 -9.69
CA LEU A 61 4.54 -1.88 -10.29
C LEU A 61 4.03 -2.85 -9.22
N PHE A 62 4.87 -3.21 -8.25
CA PHE A 62 4.48 -4.10 -7.16
C PHE A 62 3.35 -3.52 -6.29
N LEU A 63 3.45 -2.25 -5.89
CA LEU A 63 2.39 -1.58 -5.13
C LEU A 63 1.11 -1.40 -5.95
N ALA A 64 1.22 -1.11 -7.24
CA ALA A 64 0.06 -1.01 -8.14
C ALA A 64 -0.68 -2.35 -8.24
N GLU A 65 0.05 -3.46 -8.35
CA GLU A 65 -0.54 -4.79 -8.41
C GLU A 65 -1.20 -5.19 -7.09
N ILE A 66 -0.57 -4.93 -5.94
CA ILE A 66 -1.22 -5.10 -4.63
C ILE A 66 -2.52 -4.28 -4.57
N GLY A 67 -2.46 -3.01 -4.97
CA GLY A 67 -3.62 -2.12 -4.98
C GLY A 67 -4.78 -2.68 -5.81
N ARG A 68 -4.48 -3.22 -7.01
CA ARG A 68 -5.43 -3.84 -7.92
C ARG A 68 -6.06 -5.10 -7.31
N LEU A 69 -5.23 -6.01 -6.80
CA LEU A 69 -5.68 -7.29 -6.22
C LEU A 69 -6.56 -7.07 -4.98
N LEU A 70 -6.28 -6.06 -4.17
CA LEU A 70 -7.08 -5.73 -2.99
C LEU A 70 -8.45 -5.10 -3.31
N GLN A 71 -8.69 -4.65 -4.55
CA GLN A 71 -10.03 -4.16 -4.93
C GLN A 71 -11.02 -5.30 -5.20
N THR A 72 -10.52 -6.50 -5.52
CA THR A 72 -11.34 -7.68 -5.85
C THR A 72 -10.62 -8.95 -5.37
N PRO A 73 -10.45 -9.11 -4.05
CA PRO A 73 -9.63 -10.20 -3.48
C PRO A 73 -10.18 -11.61 -3.79
N GLU A 74 -11.48 -11.74 -4.08
CA GLU A 74 -12.12 -13.00 -4.49
C GLU A 74 -11.70 -13.51 -5.87
N ALA A 75 -11.03 -12.68 -6.68
CA ALA A 75 -10.53 -13.05 -8.00
C ALA A 75 -9.09 -13.61 -7.99
N LEU A 76 -8.54 -13.88 -6.81
CA LEU A 76 -7.20 -14.43 -6.57
C LEU A 76 -7.14 -15.95 -6.61
#